data_AF-R1FUL6-F1
#
_entry.id   AF-R1FUL6-F1
#
_cell.length_a   1.000
_cell.length_b   1.000
_cell.length_c   1.000
_cell.angle_alpha   90.00
_cell.angle_beta   90.00
_cell.angle_gamma   90.00
#
_symmetry.space_group_name_H-M   'P 1'
#
loop_
_entity.id
_entity.type
_entity.pdbx_description
1 polymer ?
#
loop_
_entity_poly.entity_id
_entity_poly.type
_entity_poly.pdbx_seq_one_letter_code
_entity_poly.pdbx_strand_id
1 'polypeptide(L)'
;AGLAAAVLAACGACLVFGLLTGLGVAAQGVPLAGAFALGLGFSSTGWVFAGVGAVAAQLTWGASGARGLGIGALVLAFLLRAAGDGSPAGWLAWLSPIGWAHRLRPFAGEQWWVLAVGLFATGVLVAAAVGLSARRDLGAALLPARLGRSGAKASLRSPLALAWRLQRGTLLVWTVCLALVGLLMGGVAQNVAETMRDNRAVAEVLSRLGGGGAVTDAYLAGTMTLFGLAAAGYAVQAALKLRAEETAGRAEPVLATAAGRVGWALAHLTFAFFGSAFVLTVAGWATGLAYGSGSGLVPAALAQLPAVWVLAGLAASLIGVLPRFAAGAWGLLAGFLVLSLVGTALRWNDVVLGISPFQHIPRLPGGPFSTTPVLWLLLIAAAAVIGGLFALRRRDIPVG
;
A
#
# COMPACT_ATOMS: atom_id res chain seq x y z
N ALA A 1 -18.76 -21.90 -1.60
CA ALA A 1 -17.86 -21.86 -0.43
C ALA A 1 -16.82 -20.72 -0.50
N GLY A 2 -15.98 -20.64 -1.55
CA GLY A 2 -14.88 -19.65 -1.60
C GLY A 2 -15.29 -18.17 -1.51
N LEU A 3 -16.41 -17.78 -2.14
CA LEU A 3 -16.91 -16.39 -2.09
C LEU A 3 -17.29 -15.97 -0.66
N ALA A 4 -18.08 -16.82 0.03
CA ALA A 4 -18.52 -16.53 1.40
C ALA A 4 -17.33 -16.44 2.36
N ALA A 5 -16.37 -17.37 2.26
CA ALA A 5 -15.16 -17.33 3.08
C ALA A 5 -14.34 -16.05 2.85
N ALA A 6 -14.18 -15.62 1.59
CA ALA A 6 -13.44 -14.40 1.25
C ALA A 6 -14.14 -13.14 1.77
N VAL A 7 -15.47 -13.04 1.61
CA VAL A 7 -16.26 -11.90 2.12
C VAL A 7 -16.22 -11.86 3.64
N LEU A 8 -16.42 -12.99 4.32
CA LEU A 8 -16.35 -13.07 5.78
C LEU A 8 -14.96 -12.70 6.30
N ALA A 9 -13.90 -13.19 5.67
CA ALA A 9 -12.53 -12.86 6.06
C ALA A 9 -12.24 -11.37 5.87
N ALA A 10 -12.62 -10.78 4.73
CA ALA A 10 -12.43 -9.37 4.45
C ALA A 10 -13.23 -8.50 5.43
N CYS A 11 -14.52 -8.79 5.62
CA CYS A 11 -15.38 -8.03 6.52
C CYS A 11 -14.94 -8.18 7.99
N GLY A 12 -14.55 -9.39 8.40
CA GLY A 12 -13.99 -9.66 9.72
C GLY A 12 -12.70 -8.86 9.98
N ALA A 13 -11.78 -8.84 9.02
CA ALA A 13 -10.56 -8.05 9.11
C ALA A 13 -10.87 -6.54 9.22
N CYS A 14 -11.80 -6.02 8.41
CA CYS A 14 -12.25 -4.62 8.50
C CYS A 14 -12.90 -4.29 9.85
N LEU A 15 -13.65 -5.24 10.42
CA LEU A 15 -14.27 -5.07 11.74
C LEU A 15 -13.21 -5.03 12.84
N VAL A 16 -12.28 -5.99 12.85
CA VAL A 16 -11.17 -6.01 13.81
C VAL A 16 -10.36 -4.71 13.72
N PHE A 17 -10.05 -4.25 12.51
CA PHE A 17 -9.35 -2.97 12.30
C PHE A 17 -10.12 -1.78 12.88
N GLY A 18 -11.42 -1.68 12.61
CA GLY A 18 -12.26 -0.60 13.13
C GLY A 18 -12.41 -0.65 14.65
N LEU A 19 -12.58 -1.85 15.23
CA LEU A 19 -12.63 -2.02 16.69
C LEU A 19 -11.31 -1.63 17.36
N LEU A 20 -10.17 -2.06 16.81
CA LEU A 20 -8.86 -1.67 17.32
C LEU A 20 -8.62 -0.17 17.22
N THR A 21 -9.08 0.46 16.14
CA THR A 21 -9.02 1.91 15.98
C THR A 21 -9.89 2.61 17.02
N GLY A 22 -11.14 2.16 17.21
CA GLY A 22 -12.05 2.72 18.20
C GLY A 22 -11.52 2.57 19.62
N LEU A 23 -11.00 1.40 19.99
CA LEU A 23 -10.37 1.15 21.28
C LEU A 23 -9.09 1.99 21.47
N GLY A 24 -8.24 2.06 20.44
CA GLY A 24 -6.98 2.83 20.50
C GLY A 24 -7.21 4.33 20.63
N VAL A 25 -8.26 4.86 20.01
CA VAL A 25 -8.67 6.26 20.16
C VAL A 25 -9.33 6.48 21.52
N ALA A 26 -10.25 5.61 21.93
CA ALA A 26 -10.88 5.66 23.25
C ALA A 26 -9.86 5.65 24.41
N ALA A 27 -8.79 4.87 24.26
CA ALA A 27 -7.70 4.80 25.24
C ALA A 27 -6.97 6.15 25.46
N GLN A 28 -7.18 7.14 24.59
CA GLN A 28 -6.64 8.50 24.75
C GLN A 28 -7.53 9.39 25.64
N GLY A 29 -8.60 8.86 26.24
CA GLY A 29 -9.48 9.60 27.15
C GLY A 29 -10.56 10.44 26.46
N VAL A 30 -10.80 10.22 25.17
CA VAL A 30 -11.85 10.89 24.39
C VAL A 30 -13.19 10.13 24.47
N PRO A 31 -14.34 10.76 24.16
CA PRO A 31 -15.64 10.11 24.23
C PRO A 31 -15.72 8.81 23.41
N LEU A 32 -16.22 7.73 24.04
CA LEU A 32 -16.35 6.41 23.41
C LEU A 32 -17.20 6.43 22.14
N ALA A 33 -18.28 7.22 22.14
CA ALA A 33 -19.19 7.34 21.00
C ALA A 33 -18.45 7.78 19.73
N GLY A 34 -17.68 8.86 19.80
CA GLY A 34 -16.89 9.36 18.68
C GLY A 34 -15.76 8.42 18.27
N ALA A 35 -15.09 7.80 19.25
CA ALA A 35 -14.02 6.84 18.97
C ALA A 35 -14.53 5.61 18.19
N PHE A 36 -15.62 4.99 18.63
CA PHE A 36 -16.23 3.86 17.92
C PHE A 36 -16.93 4.27 16.64
N ALA A 37 -17.50 5.47 16.56
CA ALA A 37 -18.02 6.01 15.31
C ALA A 37 -16.91 6.10 14.24
N LEU A 38 -15.72 6.62 14.60
CA LEU A 38 -14.58 6.64 13.69
C LEU A 38 -14.19 5.23 13.21
N GLY A 39 -14.02 4.31 14.16
CA GLY A 39 -13.63 2.93 13.87
C GLY A 39 -14.64 2.19 12.98
N LEU A 40 -15.92 2.25 13.34
CA LEU A 40 -17.00 1.63 12.57
C LEU A 40 -17.23 2.29 11.21
N GLY A 41 -16.94 3.59 11.09
CA GLY A 41 -16.88 4.28 9.80
C GLY A 41 -15.87 3.63 8.85
N PHE A 42 -14.66 3.33 9.33
CA PHE A 42 -13.64 2.61 8.54
C PHE A 42 -14.07 1.18 8.21
N SER A 43 -14.65 0.44 9.16
CA SER A 43 -15.18 -0.90 8.90
C SER A 43 -16.26 -0.89 7.83
N SER A 44 -17.21 0.04 7.92
CA SER A 44 -18.31 0.20 6.97
C SER A 44 -17.82 0.48 5.56
N THR A 45 -16.87 1.42 5.39
CA THR A 45 -16.27 1.67 4.07
C THR A 45 -15.55 0.42 3.54
N GLY A 46 -14.80 -0.28 4.39
CA GLY A 46 -14.12 -1.53 4.04
C GLY A 46 -15.09 -2.63 3.57
N TRP A 47 -16.23 -2.79 4.24
CA TRP A 47 -17.28 -3.74 3.88
C TRP A 47 -17.87 -3.47 2.50
N VAL A 48 -18.16 -2.21 2.18
CA VAL A 48 -18.67 -1.85 0.85
C VAL A 48 -17.66 -2.22 -0.23
N PHE A 49 -16.37 -1.93 -0.03
CA PHE A 49 -15.33 -2.32 -0.99
C PHE A 49 -15.07 -3.83 -1.06
N ALA A 50 -15.26 -4.57 0.04
CA ALA A 50 -15.27 -6.02 0.01
C ALA A 50 -16.42 -6.55 -0.87
N GLY A 51 -17.61 -5.93 -0.78
CA GLY A 51 -18.74 -6.21 -1.67
C GLY A 51 -18.44 -5.89 -3.14
N VAL A 52 -17.83 -4.73 -3.43
CA VAL A 52 -17.39 -4.37 -4.80
C VAL A 52 -16.38 -5.40 -5.32
N GLY A 53 -15.41 -5.79 -4.50
CA GLY A 53 -14.43 -6.82 -4.84
C GLY A 53 -15.09 -8.18 -5.12
N ALA A 54 -16.11 -8.55 -4.35
CA ALA A 54 -16.89 -9.77 -4.54
C ALA A 54 -17.61 -9.77 -5.90
N VAL A 55 -18.29 -8.69 -6.27
CA VAL A 55 -18.93 -8.53 -7.59
C VAL A 55 -17.90 -8.55 -8.71
N ALA A 56 -16.81 -7.79 -8.57
CA ALA A 56 -15.74 -7.74 -9.56
C ALA A 56 -15.08 -9.11 -9.80
N ALA A 57 -14.94 -9.91 -8.74
CA ALA A 57 -14.44 -11.28 -8.83
C ALA A 57 -15.38 -12.18 -9.66
N GLN A 58 -16.70 -11.98 -9.57
CA GLN A 58 -17.65 -12.74 -10.38
C GLN A 58 -17.65 -12.33 -11.86
N LEU A 59 -17.43 -11.04 -12.14
CA LEU A 59 -17.42 -10.52 -13.51
C LEU A 59 -16.15 -10.87 -14.30
N THR A 60 -15.04 -11.14 -13.62
CA THR A 60 -13.72 -11.26 -14.27
C THR A 60 -13.14 -12.67 -14.21
N TRP A 61 -12.33 -12.99 -15.22
CA TRP A 61 -11.64 -14.29 -15.35
C TRP A 61 -10.49 -14.49 -14.35
N GLY A 62 -9.95 -13.41 -13.78
CA GLY A 62 -8.78 -13.52 -12.91
C GLY A 62 -8.66 -12.37 -11.93
N ALA A 63 -7.91 -12.61 -10.86
CA ALA A 63 -7.69 -11.67 -9.77
C ALA A 63 -7.16 -10.30 -10.22
N SER A 64 -6.45 -10.22 -11.34
CA SER A 64 -5.98 -8.96 -11.92
C SER A 64 -7.12 -8.08 -12.44
N GLY A 65 -8.13 -8.66 -13.10
CA GLY A 65 -9.31 -7.94 -13.58
C GLY A 65 -10.16 -7.45 -12.42
N ALA A 66 -10.42 -8.33 -11.44
CA ALA A 66 -11.16 -7.98 -10.23
C ALA A 66 -10.51 -6.82 -9.45
N ARG A 67 -9.17 -6.87 -9.27
CA ARG A 67 -8.40 -5.79 -8.65
C ARG A 67 -8.51 -4.48 -9.43
N GLY A 68 -8.45 -4.54 -10.76
CA GLY A 68 -8.59 -3.36 -11.61
C GLY A 68 -9.94 -2.66 -11.43
N LEU A 69 -11.04 -3.43 -11.42
CA LEU A 69 -12.38 -2.91 -11.15
C LEU A 69 -12.52 -2.34 -9.73
N GLY A 70 -11.98 -3.05 -8.72
CA GLY A 70 -11.99 -2.59 -7.33
C GLY A 70 -11.23 -1.27 -7.14
N ILE A 71 -10.03 -1.16 -7.72
CA ILE A 71 -9.24 0.08 -7.69
C ILE A 71 -9.97 1.21 -8.44
N GLY A 72 -10.54 0.93 -9.61
CA GLY A 72 -11.33 1.90 -10.37
C GLY A 72 -12.52 2.44 -9.58
N ALA A 73 -13.25 1.55 -8.89
CA ALA A 73 -14.36 1.94 -8.01
C ALA A 73 -13.89 2.79 -6.82
N LEU A 74 -12.74 2.47 -6.23
CA LEU A 74 -12.15 3.25 -5.15
C LEU A 74 -11.76 4.66 -5.61
N VAL A 75 -11.10 4.78 -6.76
CA VAL A 75 -10.75 6.08 -7.35
C VAL A 75 -12.00 6.90 -7.66
N LEU A 76 -13.02 6.28 -8.27
CA LEU A 76 -14.28 6.95 -8.55
C LEU A 76 -14.97 7.43 -7.26
N ALA A 77 -15.03 6.59 -6.22
CA ALA A 77 -15.59 6.96 -4.93
C ALA A 77 -14.83 8.13 -4.29
N PHE A 78 -13.50 8.16 -4.41
CA PHE A 78 -12.69 9.27 -3.93
C PHE A 78 -12.98 10.56 -4.69
N LEU A 79 -13.07 10.51 -6.03
CA LEU A 79 -13.40 11.68 -6.86
C LEU A 79 -14.80 12.22 -6.57
N LEU A 80 -15.80 11.34 -6.40
CA LEU A 80 -17.16 11.72 -6.03
C LEU A 80 -17.21 12.42 -4.66
N ARG A 81 -16.38 11.96 -3.72
CA ARG A 81 -16.20 12.62 -2.42
C ARG A 81 -15.59 14.00 -2.59
N ALA A 82 -14.46 14.09 -3.27
CA ALA A 82 -13.73 15.35 -3.47
C ALA A 82 -14.61 16.40 -4.18
N ALA A 83 -15.38 15.99 -5.20
CA ALA A 83 -16.32 16.86 -5.88
C ALA A 83 -17.47 17.33 -4.98
N GLY A 84 -17.91 16.50 -4.03
CA GLY A 84 -18.98 16.83 -3.08
C GLY A 84 -18.54 17.71 -1.92
N ASP A 85 -17.27 17.64 -1.50
CA ASP A 85 -16.77 18.37 -0.32
C ASP A 85 -16.54 19.87 -0.59
N GLY A 86 -16.30 20.27 -1.85
CA GLY A 86 -16.00 21.66 -2.25
C GLY A 86 -17.09 22.37 -3.06
N SER A 87 -18.28 21.76 -3.20
CA SER A 87 -19.33 22.25 -4.08
C SER A 87 -20.67 22.42 -3.34
N PRO A 88 -21.54 23.37 -3.75
CA PRO A 88 -22.94 23.39 -3.31
C PRO A 88 -23.68 22.07 -3.61
N ALA A 89 -23.13 21.23 -4.49
CA ALA A 89 -23.61 19.89 -4.80
C ALA A 89 -23.17 18.82 -3.78
N GLY A 90 -23.37 19.09 -2.48
CA GLY A 90 -23.00 18.18 -1.38
C GLY A 90 -23.67 16.80 -1.43
N TRP A 91 -24.66 16.60 -2.30
CA TRP A 91 -25.27 15.30 -2.58
C TRP A 91 -24.32 14.34 -3.32
N LEU A 92 -23.33 14.81 -4.08
CA LEU A 92 -22.37 13.93 -4.76
C LEU A 92 -21.54 13.11 -3.79
N ALA A 93 -21.19 13.69 -2.63
CA ALA A 93 -20.47 12.94 -1.61
C ALA A 93 -21.33 11.83 -0.98
N TRP A 94 -22.66 11.81 -1.15
CA TRP A 94 -23.53 10.68 -0.73
C TRP A 94 -23.43 9.49 -1.67
N LEU A 95 -22.88 9.65 -2.87
CA LEU A 95 -22.58 8.53 -3.78
C LEU A 95 -21.26 7.82 -3.41
N SER A 96 -20.50 8.37 -2.46
CA SER A 96 -19.21 7.83 -2.05
C SER A 96 -19.31 7.09 -0.72
N PRO A 97 -18.97 5.78 -0.68
CA PRO A 97 -18.81 5.03 0.57
C PRO A 97 -17.76 5.63 1.51
N ILE A 98 -16.80 6.40 0.96
CA ILE A 98 -15.78 7.14 1.72
C ILE A 98 -16.40 8.40 2.36
N GLY A 99 -17.35 9.03 1.66
CA GLY A 99 -18.11 10.17 2.18
C GLY A 99 -19.04 9.80 3.34
N TRP A 100 -19.58 8.58 3.36
CA TRP A 100 -20.42 8.10 4.47
C TRP A 100 -19.65 8.04 5.79
N ALA A 101 -18.39 7.59 5.79
CA ALA A 101 -17.57 7.56 7.00
C ALA A 101 -17.37 8.96 7.61
N HIS A 102 -17.27 10.01 6.78
CA HIS A 102 -17.16 11.39 7.27
C HIS A 102 -18.50 11.92 7.79
N ARG A 103 -19.62 11.56 7.13
CA ARG A 103 -20.97 11.97 7.57
C ARG A 103 -21.46 11.29 8.84
N LEU A 104 -20.84 10.19 9.24
CA LEU A 104 -21.03 9.62 10.56
C LEU A 104 -20.65 10.60 11.68
N ARG A 105 -19.86 11.65 11.38
CA ARG A 105 -19.49 12.76 12.26
C ARG A 105 -18.90 12.32 13.61
N PRO A 106 -17.78 11.56 13.61
CA PRO A 106 -17.09 11.22 14.85
C PRO A 106 -16.76 12.49 15.65
N PHE A 107 -17.14 12.52 16.93
CA PHE A 107 -16.91 13.67 17.85
C PHE A 107 -17.67 14.96 17.49
N ALA A 108 -18.63 14.90 16.55
CA ALA A 108 -19.36 16.08 16.09
C ALA A 108 -20.88 15.82 16.03
N GLY A 109 -21.40 14.98 16.93
CA GLY A 109 -22.80 14.53 16.94
C GLY A 109 -22.99 13.35 15.99
N GLU A 110 -22.74 12.14 16.49
CA GLU A 110 -22.63 10.92 15.70
C GLU A 110 -23.96 10.57 15.01
N GLN A 111 -23.90 10.36 13.70
CA GLN A 111 -25.06 9.98 12.89
C GLN A 111 -25.07 8.47 12.64
N TRP A 112 -25.37 7.68 13.68
CA TRP A 112 -25.31 6.21 13.64
C TRP A 112 -26.09 5.55 12.52
N TRP A 113 -27.19 6.18 12.06
CA TRP A 113 -27.99 5.69 10.94
C TRP A 113 -27.20 5.57 9.62
N VAL A 114 -26.10 6.33 9.45
CA VAL A 114 -25.23 6.25 8.27
C VAL A 114 -24.55 4.88 8.17
N LEU A 115 -24.32 4.18 9.28
CA LEU A 115 -23.81 2.80 9.26
C LEU A 115 -24.81 1.84 8.61
N ALA A 116 -26.11 2.08 8.76
CA ALA A 116 -27.14 1.28 8.10
C ALA A 116 -27.06 1.40 6.57
N VAL A 117 -26.70 2.59 6.04
CA VAL A 117 -26.47 2.81 4.60
C VAL A 117 -25.31 1.94 4.10
N GLY A 118 -24.19 1.92 4.83
CA GLY A 118 -23.03 1.09 4.50
C GLY A 118 -23.32 -0.41 4.56
N LEU A 119 -24.04 -0.85 5.60
CA LEU A 119 -24.51 -2.22 5.76
C LEU A 119 -25.46 -2.64 4.63
N PHE A 120 -26.43 -1.78 4.28
CA PHE A 120 -27.37 -2.03 3.19
C PHE A 120 -26.64 -2.15 1.85
N ALA A 121 -25.76 -1.20 1.51
CA ALA A 121 -24.99 -1.24 0.29
C ALA A 121 -24.10 -2.50 0.20
N THR A 122 -23.47 -2.88 1.31
CA THR A 122 -22.70 -4.13 1.39
C THR A 122 -23.58 -5.34 1.14
N GLY A 123 -24.75 -5.42 1.79
CA GLY A 123 -25.71 -6.50 1.62
C GLY A 123 -26.17 -6.64 0.17
N VAL A 124 -26.50 -5.53 -0.50
CA VAL A 124 -26.87 -5.50 -1.91
C VAL A 124 -25.74 -6.00 -2.80
N LEU A 125 -24.51 -5.54 -2.58
CA LEU A 125 -23.34 -5.97 -3.37
C LEU A 125 -23.02 -7.47 -3.17
N VAL A 126 -23.10 -7.95 -1.93
CA VAL A 126 -22.90 -9.37 -1.62
C VAL A 126 -24.01 -10.22 -2.23
N ALA A 127 -25.27 -9.80 -2.14
CA ALA A 127 -26.39 -10.48 -2.79
C ALA A 127 -26.22 -10.51 -4.32
N ALA A 128 -25.80 -9.40 -4.93
CA ALA A 128 -25.47 -9.35 -6.35
C ALA A 128 -24.32 -10.31 -6.71
N ALA A 129 -23.26 -10.37 -5.90
CA ALA A 129 -22.15 -11.29 -6.11
C ALA A 129 -22.61 -12.76 -5.99
N VAL A 130 -23.47 -13.10 -5.03
CA VAL A 130 -24.05 -14.45 -4.89
C VAL A 130 -24.93 -14.79 -6.09
N GLY A 131 -25.80 -13.87 -6.52
CA GLY A 131 -26.64 -14.05 -7.70
C GLY A 131 -25.85 -14.22 -9.00
N LEU A 132 -24.76 -13.46 -9.17
CA LEU A 132 -23.83 -13.62 -10.30
C LEU A 132 -23.07 -14.95 -10.22
N SER A 133 -22.67 -15.37 -9.02
CA SER A 133 -22.00 -16.66 -8.80
C SER A 133 -22.90 -17.84 -9.15
N ALA A 134 -24.22 -17.74 -8.95
CA ALA A 134 -25.17 -18.79 -9.30
C ALA A 134 -25.39 -18.93 -10.82
N ARG A 135 -25.11 -17.86 -11.58
CA ARG A 135 -25.22 -17.82 -13.06
C ARG A 135 -23.90 -18.09 -13.77
N ARG A 136 -22.82 -18.25 -13.01
CA ARG A 136 -21.46 -18.43 -13.53
C ARG A 136 -21.15 -19.92 -13.61
N ASP A 137 -21.02 -20.45 -14.83
CA ASP A 137 -20.50 -21.80 -15.04
C ASP A 137 -19.09 -21.93 -14.46
N LEU A 138 -18.77 -23.10 -13.90
CA LEU A 138 -17.46 -23.37 -13.30
C LEU A 138 -16.35 -23.14 -14.32
N GLY A 139 -15.53 -22.11 -14.09
CA GLY A 139 -14.42 -21.74 -14.97
C GLY A 139 -14.74 -20.67 -16.01
N ALA A 140 -16.01 -20.31 -16.24
CA ALA A 140 -16.37 -19.18 -17.11
C ALA A 140 -16.31 -17.86 -16.33
N ALA A 141 -16.08 -16.73 -16.98
CA ALA A 141 -16.44 -15.41 -16.43
C ALA A 141 -17.43 -14.73 -17.37
N LEU A 142 -18.31 -13.91 -16.79
CA LEU A 142 -19.38 -13.23 -17.54
C LEU A 142 -18.83 -12.21 -18.54
N LEU A 143 -17.65 -11.64 -18.27
CA LEU A 143 -16.92 -10.85 -19.27
C LEU A 143 -16.07 -11.78 -20.15
N PRO A 144 -16.19 -11.68 -21.49
CA PRO A 144 -15.42 -12.51 -22.40
C PRO A 144 -13.92 -12.33 -22.16
N ALA A 145 -13.19 -13.44 -22.04
CA ALA A 145 -11.74 -13.40 -22.04
C ALA A 145 -11.28 -12.81 -23.37
N ARG A 146 -10.60 -11.67 -23.35
CA ARG A 146 -9.93 -11.18 -24.56
C ARG A 146 -8.83 -12.18 -24.90
N LEU A 147 -9.06 -12.99 -25.94
CA LEU A 147 -8.01 -13.76 -26.58
C LEU A 147 -6.90 -12.75 -26.93
N GLY A 148 -5.73 -12.94 -26.34
CA GLY A 148 -4.58 -12.11 -26.65
C GLY A 148 -4.23 -12.19 -28.14
N ARG A 149 -3.33 -11.33 -28.60
CA ARG A 149 -2.84 -11.42 -29.98
C ARG A 149 -2.27 -12.82 -30.25
N SER A 150 -2.56 -13.36 -31.43
CA SER A 150 -2.08 -14.67 -31.89
C SER A 150 -0.55 -14.78 -31.99
N GLY A 151 0.14 -13.64 -32.10
CA GLY A 151 1.60 -13.55 -32.06
C GLY A 151 2.11 -12.75 -30.86
N ALA A 152 3.15 -13.26 -30.20
CA ALA A 152 3.91 -12.47 -29.22
C ALA A 152 4.64 -11.33 -29.96
N LYS A 153 4.54 -10.09 -29.44
CA LYS A 153 5.33 -8.96 -29.96
C LYS A 153 6.82 -9.30 -29.83
N ALA A 154 7.65 -8.89 -30.80
CA ALA A 154 9.11 -9.09 -30.76
C ALA A 154 9.76 -8.54 -29.46
N SER A 155 9.10 -7.57 -28.80
CA SER A 155 9.53 -7.05 -27.51
C SER A 155 9.45 -8.06 -26.35
N LEU A 156 8.69 -9.16 -26.46
CA LEU A 156 8.58 -10.20 -25.42
C LEU A 156 9.70 -11.25 -25.46
N ARG A 157 10.80 -10.97 -26.16
CA ARG A 157 11.96 -11.87 -26.28
C ARG A 157 12.82 -11.98 -25.02
N SER A 158 12.60 -11.14 -24.00
CA SER A 158 13.39 -11.14 -22.77
C SER A 158 12.54 -11.32 -21.51
N PRO A 159 13.08 -11.97 -20.46
CA PRO A 159 12.42 -12.04 -19.15
C PRO A 159 12.06 -10.66 -18.58
N LEU A 160 12.89 -9.65 -18.85
CA LEU A 160 12.65 -8.27 -18.43
C LEU A 160 11.42 -7.66 -19.09
N ALA A 161 11.20 -7.92 -20.38
CA ALA A 161 10.02 -7.40 -21.07
C ALA A 161 8.72 -8.08 -20.61
N LEU A 162 8.79 -9.38 -20.27
CA LEU A 162 7.67 -10.07 -19.62
C LEU A 162 7.40 -9.47 -18.24
N ALA A 163 8.43 -9.27 -17.43
CA ALA A 163 8.31 -8.64 -16.12
C ALA A 163 7.72 -7.22 -16.23
N TRP A 164 8.14 -6.41 -17.20
CA TRP A 164 7.53 -5.10 -17.49
C TRP A 164 6.03 -5.20 -17.75
N ARG A 165 5.61 -6.11 -18.63
CA ARG A 165 4.18 -6.30 -18.95
C ARG A 165 3.36 -6.66 -17.71
N LEU A 166 3.94 -7.48 -16.82
CA LEU A 166 3.30 -7.96 -15.60
C LEU A 166 3.28 -6.92 -14.48
N GLN A 167 4.31 -6.08 -14.38
CA GLN A 167 4.51 -5.12 -13.28
C GLN A 167 3.97 -3.73 -13.59
N ARG A 168 3.89 -3.31 -14.86
CA ARG A 168 3.50 -1.94 -15.25
C ARG A 168 2.18 -1.46 -14.66
N GLY A 169 1.20 -2.35 -14.49
CA GLY A 169 -0.10 -2.00 -13.89
C GLY A 169 0.04 -1.68 -12.40
N THR A 170 0.78 -2.53 -11.67
CA THR A 170 1.12 -2.28 -10.26
C THR A 170 1.92 -0.99 -10.10
N LEU A 171 2.96 -0.80 -10.92
CA LEU A 171 3.78 0.42 -10.90
C LEU A 171 2.93 1.66 -11.13
N LEU A 172 2.10 1.67 -12.17
CA LEU A 172 1.23 2.81 -12.49
C LEU A 172 0.28 3.14 -11.33
N VAL A 173 -0.38 2.15 -10.74
CA VAL A 173 -1.30 2.36 -9.61
C VAL A 173 -0.58 2.97 -8.41
N TRP A 174 0.57 2.42 -8.03
CA TRP A 174 1.36 2.94 -6.91
C TRP A 174 1.90 4.34 -7.17
N THR A 175 2.40 4.60 -8.39
CA THR A 175 2.84 5.93 -8.81
C THR A 175 1.71 6.94 -8.73
N VAL A 176 0.53 6.65 -9.30
CA VAL A 176 -0.62 7.57 -9.27
C VAL A 176 -1.09 7.80 -7.84
N CYS A 177 -1.19 6.72 -7.04
CA CYS A 177 -1.64 6.83 -5.65
C CYS A 177 -0.68 7.71 -4.82
N LEU A 178 0.62 7.46 -4.87
CA LEU A 178 1.59 8.24 -4.12
C LEU A 178 1.83 9.64 -4.69
N ALA A 179 1.62 9.86 -5.99
CA ALA A 179 1.58 11.20 -6.57
C ALA A 179 0.42 12.02 -5.99
N LEU A 180 -0.80 11.44 -5.95
CA LEU A 180 -1.97 12.12 -5.42
C LEU A 180 -1.84 12.39 -3.92
N VAL A 181 -1.36 11.42 -3.14
CA VAL A 181 -1.09 11.64 -1.71
C VAL A 181 0.02 12.67 -1.53
N GLY A 182 1.05 12.67 -2.37
CA GLY A 182 2.09 13.70 -2.39
C GLY A 182 1.54 15.10 -2.61
N LEU A 183 0.72 15.30 -3.64
CA LEU A 183 0.05 16.58 -3.91
C LEU A 183 -0.78 17.04 -2.70
N LEU A 184 -1.55 16.14 -2.09
CA LEU A 184 -2.35 16.45 -0.91
C LEU A 184 -1.48 16.84 0.29
N MET A 185 -0.46 16.04 0.61
CA MET A 185 0.41 16.29 1.77
C MET A 185 1.23 17.57 1.60
N GLY A 186 1.70 17.86 0.38
CA GLY A 186 2.40 19.11 0.07
C GLY A 186 1.49 20.34 0.17
N GLY A 187 0.25 20.25 -0.33
CA GLY A 187 -0.69 21.37 -0.33
C GLY A 187 -1.19 21.80 1.05
N VAL A 188 -1.20 20.88 2.03
CA VAL A 188 -1.64 21.19 3.41
C VAL A 188 -0.45 21.48 4.34
N ALA A 189 0.79 21.35 3.87
CA ALA A 189 1.99 21.50 4.71
C ALA A 189 2.06 22.85 5.45
N GLN A 190 1.69 23.95 4.79
CA GLN A 190 1.66 25.28 5.40
C GLN A 190 0.56 25.39 6.47
N ASN A 191 -0.66 24.90 6.18
CA ASN A 191 -1.78 24.90 7.12
C ASN A 191 -1.50 24.07 8.38
N VAL A 192 -0.81 22.92 8.22
CA VAL A 192 -0.39 22.10 9.36
C VAL A 192 0.63 22.86 10.20
N ALA A 193 1.61 23.51 9.58
CA ALA A 193 2.63 24.28 10.30
C ALA A 193 2.02 25.44 11.11
N GLU A 194 0.99 26.11 10.58
CA GLU A 194 0.22 27.13 11.29
C GLU A 194 -0.56 26.54 12.46
N THR A 195 -1.37 25.50 12.21
CA THR A 195 -2.18 24.83 13.23
C THR A 195 -1.32 24.24 14.37
N MET A 196 -0.11 23.78 14.06
CA MET A 196 0.83 23.23 15.03
C MET A 196 1.48 24.27 15.93
N ARG A 197 1.63 25.52 15.49
CA ARG A 197 2.05 26.61 16.39
C ARG A 197 1.04 26.81 17.52
N ASP A 198 -0.23 26.54 17.24
CA ASP A 198 -1.32 26.76 18.18
C ASP A 198 -1.60 25.54 19.09
N ASN A 199 -1.14 24.33 18.71
CA ASN A 199 -1.35 23.10 19.50
C ASN A 199 -0.05 22.33 19.80
N ARG A 200 0.49 22.55 21.01
CA ARG A 200 1.76 21.97 21.49
C ARG A 200 1.79 20.43 21.49
N ALA A 201 0.68 19.75 21.75
CA ALA A 201 0.65 18.29 21.79
C ALA A 201 0.86 17.66 20.41
N VAL A 202 0.26 18.27 19.38
CA VAL A 202 0.38 17.82 17.99
C VAL A 202 1.79 18.12 17.44
N ALA A 203 2.34 19.29 17.79
CA ALA A 203 3.73 19.64 17.47
C ALA A 203 4.76 18.67 18.08
N GLU A 204 4.52 18.19 19.30
CA GLU A 204 5.44 17.25 19.96
C GLU A 204 5.44 15.86 19.30
N VAL A 205 4.29 15.34 18.88
CA VAL A 205 4.22 14.03 18.20
C VAL A 205 4.92 14.08 16.84
N LEU A 206 4.72 15.17 16.08
CA LEU A 206 5.30 15.26 14.74
C LEU A 206 6.79 15.61 14.72
N SER A 207 7.27 16.42 15.67
CA SER A 207 8.71 16.64 15.84
C SER A 207 9.46 15.34 16.16
N ARG A 208 8.82 14.37 16.83
CA ARG A 208 9.40 13.03 17.05
C ARG A 208 9.53 12.21 15.76
N LEU A 209 8.54 12.30 14.86
CA LEU A 209 8.57 11.62 13.56
C LEU A 209 9.53 12.29 12.57
N GLY A 210 9.59 13.63 12.59
CA GLY A 210 10.34 14.43 11.62
C GLY A 210 11.73 14.93 12.05
N GLY A 211 12.05 14.92 13.35
CA GLY A 211 13.28 15.52 13.90
C GLY A 211 13.11 16.96 14.38
N GLY A 212 14.19 17.54 14.90
CA GLY A 212 14.22 18.84 15.62
C GLY A 212 14.31 20.10 14.75
N GLY A 213 13.83 20.06 13.50
CA GLY A 213 13.83 21.21 12.58
C GLY A 213 12.64 22.16 12.76
N ALA A 214 12.47 23.11 11.82
CA ALA A 214 11.25 23.90 11.73
C ALA A 214 10.02 22.97 11.65
N VAL A 215 8.89 23.37 12.23
CA VAL A 215 7.68 22.53 12.30
C VAL A 215 7.28 21.96 10.94
N THR A 216 7.41 22.76 9.87
CA THR A 216 7.18 22.34 8.49
C THR A 216 8.17 21.28 8.01
N ASP A 217 9.45 21.40 8.35
CA ASP A 217 10.47 20.41 7.99
C ASP A 217 10.21 19.08 8.70
N ALA A 218 9.81 19.12 9.98
CA ALA A 218 9.42 17.92 10.71
C ALA A 218 8.20 17.23 10.09
N TYR A 219 7.18 18.01 9.69
CA TYR A 219 6.02 17.48 8.97
C TYR A 219 6.40 16.84 7.64
N LEU A 220 7.22 17.51 6.83
CA LEU A 220 7.67 17.01 5.54
C LEU A 220 8.57 15.78 5.70
N ALA A 221 9.45 15.75 6.70
CA ALA A 221 10.29 14.60 7.00
C ALA A 221 9.46 13.38 7.42
N GLY A 222 8.47 13.58 8.30
CA GLY A 222 7.51 12.52 8.64
C GLY A 222 6.73 12.02 7.43
N THR A 223 6.34 12.93 6.53
CA THR A 223 5.69 12.59 5.26
C THR A 223 6.60 11.72 4.38
N MET A 224 7.89 12.04 4.28
CA MET A 224 8.84 11.21 3.54
C MET A 224 9.02 9.83 4.16
N THR A 225 9.03 9.71 5.49
CA THR A 225 9.04 8.41 6.18
C THR A 225 7.82 7.57 5.84
N LEU A 226 6.62 8.17 5.80
CA LEU A 226 5.40 7.48 5.39
C LEU A 226 5.47 7.02 3.93
N PHE A 227 6.01 7.84 3.04
CA PHE A 227 6.27 7.42 1.65
C PHE A 227 7.30 6.32 1.54
N GLY A 228 8.35 6.32 2.37
CA GLY A 228 9.31 5.24 2.48
C GLY A 228 8.62 3.91 2.83
N LEU A 229 7.78 3.89 3.88
CA LEU A 229 7.01 2.71 4.27
C LEU A 229 6.05 2.25 3.16
N ALA A 230 5.35 3.18 2.51
CA ALA A 230 4.46 2.87 1.40
C ALA A 230 5.21 2.28 0.19
N ALA A 231 6.36 2.87 -0.18
CA ALA A 231 7.23 2.37 -1.24
C ALA A 231 7.84 1.00 -0.91
N ALA A 232 8.05 0.69 0.37
CA ALA A 232 8.42 -0.63 0.83
C ALA A 232 7.29 -1.66 0.62
N GLY A 233 6.03 -1.25 0.82
CA GLY A 233 4.85 -2.03 0.42
C GLY A 233 4.83 -2.34 -1.08
N TYR A 234 5.08 -1.34 -1.92
CA TYR A 234 5.25 -1.55 -3.36
C TYR A 234 6.38 -2.53 -3.66
N ALA A 235 7.56 -2.36 -3.05
CA ALA A 235 8.72 -3.21 -3.29
C ALA A 235 8.46 -4.67 -2.89
N VAL A 236 7.81 -4.91 -1.74
CA VAL A 236 7.36 -6.25 -1.30
C VAL A 236 6.35 -6.82 -2.29
N GLN A 237 5.34 -6.06 -2.71
CA GLN A 237 4.36 -6.51 -3.68
C GLN A 237 5.00 -6.87 -5.02
N ALA A 238 5.94 -6.06 -5.50
CA ALA A 238 6.68 -6.29 -6.72
C ALA A 238 7.58 -7.53 -6.61
N ALA A 239 8.28 -7.74 -5.49
CA ALA A 239 9.11 -8.91 -5.25
C ALA A 239 8.27 -10.21 -5.17
N LEU A 240 7.15 -10.18 -4.45
CA LEU A 240 6.24 -11.33 -4.31
C LEU A 240 5.57 -11.75 -5.63
N LYS A 241 5.63 -10.89 -6.66
CA LYS A 241 5.21 -11.28 -8.01
C LYS A 241 5.96 -12.51 -8.50
N LEU A 242 7.25 -12.65 -8.14
CA LEU A 242 8.05 -13.83 -8.46
C LEU A 242 7.39 -15.11 -7.93
N ARG A 243 7.01 -15.12 -6.65
CA ARG A 243 6.33 -16.26 -6.01
C ARG A 243 4.94 -16.51 -6.60
N ALA A 244 4.23 -15.46 -7.01
CA ALA A 244 2.92 -15.58 -7.67
C ALA A 244 3.01 -16.19 -9.08
N GLU A 245 4.15 -16.07 -9.77
CA GLU A 245 4.40 -16.75 -11.04
C GLU A 245 4.80 -18.22 -10.80
N GLU A 246 5.60 -18.52 -9.77
CA GLU A 246 5.92 -19.92 -9.38
C GLU A 246 4.68 -20.71 -8.99
N THR A 247 3.87 -20.17 -8.07
CA THR A 247 2.68 -20.86 -7.51
C THR A 247 1.56 -21.05 -8.51
N ALA A 248 1.59 -20.33 -9.62
CA ALA A 248 0.57 -20.43 -10.66
C ALA A 248 1.05 -21.22 -11.89
N GLY A 249 2.16 -21.96 -11.78
CA GLY A 249 2.71 -22.80 -12.86
C GLY A 249 3.28 -22.01 -14.04
N ARG A 250 3.33 -20.67 -13.98
CA ARG A 250 3.79 -19.82 -15.10
C ARG A 250 5.32 -19.71 -15.18
N ALA A 251 6.02 -20.05 -14.10
CA ALA A 251 7.48 -20.04 -14.08
C ALA A 251 8.08 -21.17 -14.93
N GLU A 252 7.48 -22.36 -14.93
CA GLU A 252 7.98 -23.53 -15.66
C GLU A 252 8.14 -23.31 -17.17
N PRO A 253 7.13 -22.86 -17.94
CA PRO A 253 7.28 -22.66 -19.37
C PRO A 253 8.31 -21.58 -19.72
N VAL A 254 8.53 -20.60 -18.83
CA VAL A 254 9.56 -19.57 -19.02
C VAL A 254 10.96 -20.16 -18.81
N LEU A 255 11.13 -20.98 -17.76
CA LEU A 255 12.41 -21.58 -17.42
C LEU A 255 12.79 -22.79 -18.28
N ALA A 256 11.82 -23.34 -19.04
CA ALA A 256 12.07 -24.29 -20.11
C ALA A 256 12.67 -23.63 -21.37
N THR A 257 12.68 -22.29 -21.45
CA THR A 257 13.39 -21.55 -22.51
C THR A 257 14.86 -21.28 -22.13
N ALA A 258 15.58 -20.48 -22.91
CA ALA A 258 16.95 -20.05 -22.57
C ALA A 258 17.05 -19.13 -21.33
N ALA A 259 15.93 -18.78 -20.68
CA ALA A 259 15.92 -17.94 -19.49
C ALA A 259 16.42 -18.69 -18.25
N GLY A 260 17.57 -18.30 -17.72
CA GLY A 260 18.07 -18.84 -16.45
C GLY A 260 17.29 -18.34 -15.22
N ARG A 261 17.24 -19.15 -14.16
CA ARG A 261 16.53 -18.86 -12.89
C ARG A 261 16.89 -17.49 -12.29
N VAL A 262 18.19 -17.16 -12.27
CA VAL A 262 18.70 -15.88 -11.73
C VAL A 262 18.30 -14.71 -12.62
N GLY A 263 18.41 -14.84 -13.94
CA GLY A 263 18.02 -13.78 -14.89
C GLY A 263 16.52 -13.49 -14.83
N TRP A 264 15.70 -14.54 -14.67
CA TRP A 264 14.26 -14.40 -14.44
C TRP A 264 13.94 -13.69 -13.11
N ALA A 265 14.59 -14.08 -12.02
CA ALA A 265 14.41 -13.43 -10.73
C ALA A 265 14.85 -11.96 -10.74
N LEU A 266 16.02 -11.67 -11.30
CA LEU A 266 16.54 -10.32 -11.47
C LEU A 266 15.58 -9.45 -12.29
N ALA A 267 14.99 -9.98 -13.36
CA ALA A 267 14.02 -9.25 -14.18
C ALA A 267 12.79 -8.78 -13.36
N HIS A 268 12.31 -9.57 -12.41
CA HIS A 268 11.24 -9.16 -11.51
C HIS A 268 11.74 -8.22 -10.40
N LEU A 269 12.92 -8.49 -9.83
CA LEU A 269 13.51 -7.67 -8.78
C LEU A 269 13.87 -6.26 -9.26
N THR A 270 14.23 -6.07 -10.54
CA THR A 270 14.40 -4.74 -11.15
C THR A 270 13.21 -3.83 -10.84
N PHE A 271 11.98 -4.35 -10.87
CA PHE A 271 10.79 -3.57 -10.55
C PHE A 271 10.63 -3.28 -9.06
N ALA A 272 11.09 -4.17 -8.18
CA ALA A 272 11.08 -3.92 -6.74
C ALA A 272 12.05 -2.79 -6.37
N PHE A 273 13.27 -2.79 -6.94
CA PHE A 273 14.31 -1.80 -6.64
C PHE A 273 14.14 -0.48 -7.39
N PHE A 274 14.07 -0.51 -8.72
CA PHE A 274 13.97 0.70 -9.54
C PHE A 274 12.55 1.27 -9.57
N GLY A 275 11.54 0.40 -9.46
CA GLY A 275 10.16 0.88 -9.35
C GLY A 275 9.91 1.63 -8.05
N SER A 276 10.49 1.20 -6.92
CA SER A 276 10.34 1.93 -5.65
C SER A 276 11.06 3.28 -5.69
N ALA A 277 12.23 3.34 -6.35
CA ALA A 277 12.94 4.59 -6.62
C ALA A 277 12.09 5.54 -7.48
N PHE A 278 11.52 5.04 -8.58
CA PHE A 278 10.65 5.84 -9.44
C PHE A 278 9.43 6.38 -8.69
N VAL A 279 8.76 5.52 -7.92
CA VAL A 279 7.57 5.89 -7.13
C VAL A 279 7.91 6.94 -6.07
N LEU A 280 9.05 6.81 -5.37
CA LEU A 280 9.50 7.82 -4.40
C LEU A 280 9.88 9.15 -5.05
N THR A 281 10.54 9.11 -6.22
CA THR A 281 10.84 10.32 -7.00
C THR A 281 9.55 11.08 -7.33
N VAL A 282 8.53 10.37 -7.83
CA VAL A 282 7.25 11.00 -8.19
C VAL A 282 6.53 11.52 -6.94
N ALA A 283 6.55 10.78 -5.82
CA ALA A 283 5.94 11.22 -4.57
C ALA A 283 6.61 12.49 -4.01
N GLY A 284 7.94 12.51 -3.96
CA GLY A 284 8.72 13.67 -3.53
C GLY A 284 8.52 14.88 -4.45
N TRP A 285 8.50 14.66 -5.77
CA TRP A 285 8.24 15.71 -6.75
C TRP A 285 6.82 16.27 -6.64
N ALA A 286 5.80 15.41 -6.53
CA ALA A 286 4.41 15.82 -6.36
C ALA A 286 4.21 16.63 -5.07
N THR A 287 4.83 16.18 -3.98
CA THR A 287 4.81 16.91 -2.70
C THR A 287 5.48 18.26 -2.82
N GLY A 288 6.67 18.31 -3.42
CA GLY A 288 7.42 19.55 -3.59
C GLY A 288 6.74 20.53 -4.54
N LEU A 289 6.05 20.06 -5.58
CA LEU A 289 5.21 20.88 -6.45
C LEU A 289 4.08 21.54 -5.66
N ALA A 290 3.31 20.77 -4.88
CA ALA A 290 2.18 21.31 -4.13
C ALA A 290 2.60 22.20 -2.96
N TYR A 291 3.77 21.94 -2.37
CA TYR A 291 4.35 22.78 -1.32
C TYR A 291 4.99 24.07 -1.86
N GLY A 292 5.34 24.12 -3.16
CA GLY A 292 5.99 25.26 -3.80
C GLY A 292 7.53 25.18 -3.86
N SER A 293 8.13 24.06 -3.47
CA SER A 293 9.59 23.82 -3.56
C SER A 293 10.03 23.13 -4.86
N GLY A 294 9.11 22.85 -5.79
CA GLY A 294 9.40 22.15 -7.04
C GLY A 294 9.98 20.75 -6.78
N SER A 295 11.18 20.46 -7.31
CA SER A 295 11.88 19.18 -7.09
C SER A 295 12.65 19.10 -5.76
N GLY A 296 12.60 20.14 -4.90
CA GLY A 296 13.42 20.23 -3.67
C GLY A 296 13.21 19.09 -2.66
N LEU A 297 12.07 18.39 -2.70
CA LEU A 297 11.77 17.27 -1.81
C LEU A 297 12.12 15.88 -2.39
N VAL A 298 12.54 15.81 -3.66
CA VAL A 298 12.95 14.54 -4.29
C VAL A 298 14.13 13.88 -3.57
N PRO A 299 15.20 14.59 -3.17
CA PRO A 299 16.31 13.99 -2.43
C PRO A 299 15.87 13.42 -1.07
N ALA A 300 14.96 14.10 -0.37
CA ALA A 300 14.42 13.65 0.91
C ALA A 300 13.59 12.37 0.76
N ALA A 301 12.79 12.27 -0.30
CA ALA A 301 12.06 11.05 -0.64
C ALA A 301 13.01 9.90 -1.01
N LEU A 302 14.05 10.16 -1.80
CA LEU A 302 15.03 9.15 -2.22
C LEU A 302 15.93 8.69 -1.07
N ALA A 303 16.15 9.50 -0.04
CA ALA A 303 16.90 9.12 1.15
C ALA A 303 16.25 7.95 1.93
N GLN A 304 14.97 7.66 1.67
CA GLN A 304 14.25 6.52 2.22
C GLN A 304 14.61 5.18 1.55
N LEU A 305 15.23 5.22 0.36
CA LEU A 305 15.46 4.03 -0.47
C LEU A 305 16.27 2.91 0.19
N PRO A 306 17.34 3.17 0.96
CA PRO A 306 18.12 2.10 1.56
C PRO A 306 17.26 1.21 2.47
N ALA A 307 16.35 1.79 3.26
CA ALA A 307 15.42 1.04 4.11
C ALA A 307 14.41 0.22 3.28
N VAL A 308 13.88 0.81 2.20
CA VAL A 308 12.99 0.13 1.24
C VAL A 308 13.67 -1.07 0.59
N TRP A 309 14.93 -0.91 0.21
CA TRP A 309 15.73 -1.94 -0.44
C TRP A 309 16.14 -3.07 0.50
N VAL A 310 16.34 -2.80 1.79
CA VAL A 310 16.49 -3.86 2.80
C VAL A 310 15.27 -4.75 2.80
N LEU A 311 14.05 -4.19 2.82
CA LEU A 311 12.84 -4.98 2.82
C LEU A 311 12.63 -5.75 1.49
N ALA A 312 12.96 -5.13 0.35
CA ALA A 312 12.95 -5.80 -0.94
C ALA A 312 13.94 -6.98 -0.98
N GLY A 313 15.13 -6.80 -0.41
CA GLY A 313 16.15 -7.83 -0.27
C GLY A 313 15.70 -8.98 0.64
N LEU A 314 15.12 -8.66 1.80
CA LEU A 314 14.56 -9.67 2.71
C LEU A 314 13.41 -10.45 2.07
N ALA A 315 12.53 -9.78 1.31
CA ALA A 315 11.50 -10.47 0.52
C ALA A 315 12.12 -11.42 -0.51
N ALA A 316 13.17 -10.98 -1.22
CA ALA A 316 13.92 -11.84 -2.14
C ALA A 316 14.58 -13.03 -1.43
N SER A 317 15.15 -12.84 -0.24
CA SER A 317 15.70 -13.92 0.60
C SER A 317 14.64 -14.92 1.00
N LEU A 318 13.47 -14.47 1.47
CA LEU A 318 12.35 -15.35 1.83
C LEU A 318 11.88 -16.16 0.63
N ILE A 319 11.75 -15.53 -0.54
CA ILE A 319 11.35 -16.23 -1.77
C ILE A 319 12.39 -17.27 -2.18
N GLY A 320 13.68 -16.98 -2.05
CA GLY A 320 14.76 -17.91 -2.40
C GLY A 320 14.87 -19.09 -1.44
N VAL A 321 14.93 -18.81 -0.13
CA VAL A 321 15.29 -19.77 0.92
C VAL A 321 14.06 -20.59 1.38
N LEU A 322 12.96 -19.93 1.77
CA LEU A 322 11.72 -20.58 2.21
C LEU A 322 10.49 -19.99 1.48
N PRO A 323 10.23 -20.40 0.22
CA PRO A 323 9.18 -19.80 -0.62
C PRO A 323 7.76 -19.92 -0.03
N ARG A 324 7.52 -20.91 0.83
CA ARG A 324 6.25 -21.08 1.58
C ARG A 324 5.95 -19.91 2.53
N PHE A 325 6.99 -19.25 3.04
CA PHE A 325 6.87 -18.11 3.95
C PHE A 325 7.13 -16.77 3.26
N ALA A 326 7.16 -16.73 1.92
CA ALA A 326 7.36 -15.48 1.18
C ALA A 326 6.36 -14.39 1.61
N ALA A 327 5.10 -14.76 1.88
CA ALA A 327 4.08 -13.84 2.37
C ALA A 327 4.46 -13.17 3.72
N GLY A 328 5.37 -13.77 4.50
CA GLY A 328 5.93 -13.20 5.73
C GLY A 328 6.66 -11.87 5.53
N ALA A 329 7.03 -11.51 4.29
CA ALA A 329 7.54 -10.17 3.97
C ALA A 329 6.55 -9.05 4.34
N TRP A 330 5.23 -9.30 4.26
CA TRP A 330 4.22 -8.35 4.75
C TRP A 330 4.22 -8.24 6.27
N GLY A 331 4.53 -9.32 6.98
CA GLY A 331 4.72 -9.31 8.44
C GLY A 331 5.92 -8.45 8.84
N LEU A 332 7.03 -8.53 8.09
CA LEU A 332 8.18 -7.64 8.29
C LEU A 332 7.82 -6.17 8.06
N LEU A 333 7.10 -5.86 6.98
CA LEU A 333 6.61 -4.50 6.74
C LEU A 333 5.73 -3.99 7.89
N ALA A 334 4.78 -4.81 8.33
CA ALA A 334 3.89 -4.47 9.44
C ALA A 334 4.67 -4.23 10.74
N GLY A 335 5.66 -5.08 11.03
CA GLY A 335 6.57 -4.91 12.17
C GLY A 335 7.34 -3.58 12.09
N PHE A 336 7.94 -3.26 10.95
CA PHE A 336 8.65 -1.99 10.76
C PHE A 336 7.73 -0.77 10.83
N LEU A 337 6.50 -0.88 10.32
CA LEU A 337 5.49 0.17 10.44
C LEU A 337 5.12 0.41 11.91
N VAL A 338 4.88 -0.66 12.68
CA VAL A 338 4.60 -0.56 14.12
C VAL A 338 5.78 0.05 14.86
N LEU A 339 7.01 -0.40 14.62
CA LEU A 339 8.20 0.17 15.26
C LEU A 339 8.38 1.66 14.92
N SER A 340 8.16 2.03 13.65
CA SER A 340 8.44 3.40 13.18
C SER A 340 7.36 4.41 13.55
N LEU A 341 6.10 3.98 13.66
CA LEU A 341 4.99 4.87 14.01
C LEU A 341 4.64 4.75 15.50
N VAL A 342 4.29 3.55 15.94
CA VAL A 342 3.80 3.29 17.30
C VAL A 342 4.97 3.28 18.29
N GLY A 343 6.05 2.56 17.99
CA GLY A 343 7.21 2.46 18.87
C GLY A 343 7.85 3.82 19.12
N THR A 344 8.02 4.63 18.07
CA THR A 344 8.55 6.00 18.20
C THR A 344 7.58 6.91 18.98
N ALA A 345 6.27 6.80 18.75
CA ALA A 345 5.28 7.58 19.48
C ALA A 345 5.26 7.23 20.99
N LEU A 346 5.32 5.93 21.32
CA LEU A 346 5.32 5.39 22.68
C LEU A 346 6.70 5.42 23.36
N ARG A 347 7.74 5.92 22.68
CA ARG A 347 9.12 6.00 23.20
C ARG A 347 9.67 4.66 23.69
N TRP A 348 9.52 3.61 22.88
CA TRP A 348 10.16 2.33 23.18
C TRP A 348 11.69 2.45 23.22
N ASN A 349 12.34 1.47 23.85
CA ASN A 349 13.80 1.40 23.93
C ASN A 349 14.44 1.46 22.53
N ASP A 350 15.50 2.26 22.40
CA ASP A 350 16.28 2.45 21.17
C ASP A 350 16.79 1.14 20.57
N VAL A 351 17.07 0.11 21.39
CA VAL A 351 17.45 -1.23 20.90
C VAL A 351 16.32 -1.87 20.10
N VAL A 352 15.07 -1.72 20.55
CA VAL A 352 13.89 -2.28 19.88
C VAL A 352 13.59 -1.48 18.61
N LEU A 353 13.68 -0.15 18.69
CA LEU A 353 13.49 0.73 17.53
C LEU A 353 14.57 0.51 16.47
N GLY A 354 15.82 0.31 16.88
CA GLY A 354 16.98 0.08 16.02
C GLY A 354 16.90 -1.20 15.17
N ILE A 355 15.94 -2.09 15.41
CA ILE A 355 15.66 -3.22 14.51
C ILE A 355 15.10 -2.72 13.18
N SER A 356 14.38 -1.60 13.18
CA SER A 356 13.75 -1.06 11.97
C SER A 356 14.78 -0.33 11.09
N PRO A 357 14.93 -0.71 9.80
CA PRO A 357 15.77 0.02 8.85
C PRO A 357 15.40 1.50 8.72
N PHE A 358 14.12 1.83 8.98
CA PHE A 358 13.58 3.19 8.90
C PHE A 358 14.01 4.09 10.07
N GLN A 359 14.64 3.55 11.12
CA GLN A 359 15.22 4.35 12.20
C GLN A 359 16.66 4.81 11.89
N HIS A 360 17.28 4.24 10.86
CA HIS A 360 18.68 4.51 10.50
C HIS A 360 18.84 5.45 9.30
N ILE A 361 17.73 5.84 8.67
CA ILE A 361 17.71 6.78 7.55
C ILE A 361 17.71 8.23 8.03
N PRO A 362 18.28 9.16 7.26
CA PRO A 362 18.28 10.56 7.62
C PRO A 362 16.86 11.13 7.57
N ARG A 363 16.54 12.01 8.52
CA ARG A 363 15.25 12.70 8.61
C ARG A 363 15.32 13.99 7.79
N LEU A 364 15.09 13.88 6.48
CA LEU A 364 15.11 15.00 5.56
C LEU A 364 13.68 15.43 5.19
N PRO A 365 13.40 16.73 5.01
CA PRO A 365 14.30 17.88 5.18
C PRO A 365 14.61 18.22 6.65
N GLY A 366 15.68 18.99 6.89
CA GLY A 366 16.01 19.57 8.21
C GLY A 366 16.94 18.75 9.12
N GLY A 367 17.07 17.44 8.92
CA GLY A 367 18.00 16.59 9.68
C GLY A 367 19.40 16.45 9.05
N PRO A 368 20.42 16.08 9.84
CA PRO A 368 21.77 15.84 9.31
C PRO A 368 21.79 14.59 8.43
N PHE A 369 22.50 14.68 7.30
CA PHE A 369 22.76 13.53 6.44
C PHE A 369 24.06 12.83 6.86
N SER A 370 23.95 11.59 7.30
CA SER A 370 25.11 10.72 7.56
C SER A 370 25.16 9.60 6.54
N THR A 371 26.31 9.42 5.90
CA THR A 371 26.52 8.41 4.86
C THR A 371 26.68 7.00 5.45
N THR A 372 27.17 6.89 6.68
CA THR A 372 27.50 5.60 7.31
C THR A 372 26.30 4.66 7.45
N PRO A 373 25.14 5.10 8.00
CA PRO A 373 23.96 4.23 8.09
C PRO A 373 23.43 3.82 6.71
N VAL A 374 23.48 4.73 5.73
CA VAL A 374 23.05 4.46 4.36
C VAL A 374 23.87 3.32 3.74
N LEU A 375 25.19 3.36 3.88
CA LEU A 375 26.07 2.30 3.36
C LEU A 375 25.78 0.95 4.00
N TRP A 376 25.57 0.89 5.33
CA TRP A 376 25.21 -0.35 6.01
C TRP A 376 23.88 -0.92 5.54
N LEU A 377 22.85 -0.09 5.37
CA LEU A 377 21.56 -0.52 4.84
C LEU A 377 21.68 -1.07 3.41
N LEU A 378 22.48 -0.43 2.55
CA LEU A 378 22.75 -0.91 1.20
C LEU A 378 23.50 -2.24 1.20
N LEU A 379 24.49 -2.43 2.08
CA LEU A 379 25.21 -3.69 2.25
C LEU A 379 24.28 -4.81 2.71
N ILE A 380 23.41 -4.55 3.69
CA ILE A 380 22.41 -5.50 4.18
C ILE A 380 21.44 -5.88 3.05
N ALA A 381 20.93 -4.90 2.31
CA ALA A 381 20.05 -5.13 1.16
C ALA A 381 20.74 -6.00 0.10
N ALA A 382 21.99 -5.69 -0.25
CA ALA A 382 22.77 -6.45 -1.22
C ALA A 382 23.01 -7.90 -0.75
N ALA A 383 23.41 -8.10 0.51
CA ALA A 383 23.62 -9.41 1.10
C ALA A 383 22.33 -10.26 1.09
N ALA A 384 21.19 -9.65 1.45
CA ALA A 384 19.88 -10.31 1.42
C ALA A 384 19.47 -10.74 0.00
N VAL A 385 19.66 -9.86 -1.00
CA VAL A 385 19.38 -10.20 -2.41
C VAL A 385 20.29 -11.32 -2.91
N ILE A 386 21.60 -11.21 -2.68
CA ILE A 386 22.58 -12.21 -3.12
C ILE A 386 22.29 -13.57 -2.49
N GLY A 387 22.02 -13.60 -1.18
CA GLY A 387 21.64 -14.83 -0.47
C GLY A 387 20.34 -15.44 -1.01
N GLY A 388 19.34 -14.61 -1.29
CA GLY A 388 18.07 -15.04 -1.90
C GLY A 388 18.25 -15.63 -3.30
N LEU A 389 19.04 -14.97 -4.15
CA LEU A 389 19.32 -15.44 -5.52
C LEU A 389 20.15 -16.72 -5.51
N PHE A 390 21.13 -16.84 -4.60
CA PHE A 390 21.92 -18.05 -4.45
C PHE A 390 21.06 -19.24 -4.01
N ALA A 391 20.18 -19.03 -3.03
CA ALA A 391 19.22 -20.06 -2.61
C ALA A 391 18.26 -20.45 -3.74
N LEU A 392 17.73 -19.47 -4.48
CA LEU A 392 16.85 -19.72 -5.63
C LEU A 392 17.55 -20.51 -6.75
N ARG A 393 18.85 -20.26 -6.97
CA ARG A 393 19.63 -21.01 -7.96
C ARG A 393 19.72 -22.50 -7.61
N ARG A 394 19.80 -22.84 -6.31
CA ARG A 394 19.97 -24.21 -5.81
C ARG A 394 18.66 -24.95 -5.54
N ARG A 395 17.59 -24.22 -5.22
CA ARG A 395 16.29 -24.82 -4.88
C ARG A 395 15.54 -25.30 -6.13
N ASP A 396 14.83 -26.41 -6.01
CA ASP A 396 13.90 -26.88 -7.03
C ASP A 396 12.69 -25.94 -7.19
N ILE A 397 12.17 -25.91 -8.41
CA ILE A 397 11.02 -25.10 -8.79
C ILE A 397 9.84 -26.07 -8.95
N PRO A 398 8.69 -25.79 -8.29
CA PRO A 398 7.52 -26.65 -8.42
C PRO A 398 7.10 -26.78 -9.88
N VAL A 399 6.80 -28.00 -10.30
CA VAL A 399 6.20 -28.32 -11.60
C VAL A 399 4.72 -27.93 -11.55
N GLY A 400 4.22 -27.28 -12.60
CA GLY A 400 2.88 -26.69 -12.71
C GLY A 400 1.80 -27.62 -13.20
#